data_AF-A0A914UH72-F1
#
_entry.id   AF-A0A914UH72-F1
#
_cell.length_a   1.000
_cell.length_b   1.000
_cell.length_c   1.000
_cell.angle_alpha   90.00
_cell.angle_beta   90.00
_cell.angle_gamma   90.00
#
_symmetry.space_group_name_H-M   'P 1'
#
loop_
_entity.id
_entity.type
_entity.pdbx_description
1 polymer ?
#
loop_
_entity_poly.entity_id
_entity_poly.type
_entity_poly.pdbx_seq_one_letter_code
_entity_poly.pdbx_strand_id
1 'polypeptide(L)' 'MIVIRPCSDLAYVATSGIIVSGALCVLSEQDRLPARGGVFTPAIAFKDTSLIDRLAQHGVTYQIVENAVDD' A
#
# COMPACT_ATOMS: atom_id res chain seq x y z
N MET A 1 -7.77 -8.19 -6.43
CA MET A 1 -7.60 -7.15 -7.48
C MET A 1 -7.45 -5.79 -6.81
N ILE A 2 -6.48 -4.95 -7.25
CA ILE A 2 -6.34 -3.55 -6.80
C ILE A 2 -7.14 -2.66 -7.75
N VAL A 3 -7.90 -1.71 -7.19
CA VAL A 3 -8.78 -0.82 -7.94
C VAL A 3 -8.38 0.62 -7.65
N ILE A 4 -8.20 1.41 -8.71
CA ILE A 4 -7.82 2.83 -8.62
C ILE A 4 -8.89 3.65 -9.35
N ARG A 5 -9.26 4.81 -8.81
CA ARG A 5 -10.25 5.70 -9.45
C ARG A 5 -9.74 6.27 -10.78
N PRO A 6 -10.60 6.45 -11.79
CA PRO A 6 -10.19 7.01 -13.08
C PRO A 6 -9.68 8.45 -12.96
N CYS A 7 -8.48 8.70 -13.47
CA CYS A 7 -7.79 10.00 -13.48
C CYS A 7 -6.92 10.13 -14.74
N SER A 8 -6.62 11.36 -15.18
CA SER A 8 -5.84 11.66 -16.40
C SER A 8 -4.41 11.10 -16.39
N ASP A 9 -3.87 10.69 -15.24
CA ASP A 9 -2.52 10.12 -15.10
C ASP A 9 -2.49 9.03 -14.01
N LEU A 10 -3.31 7.98 -14.20
CA LEU A 10 -3.59 6.95 -13.20
C LEU A 10 -2.33 6.35 -12.56
N ALA A 11 -1.35 5.97 -13.39
CA ALA A 11 -0.13 5.31 -12.92
C ALA A 11 0.74 6.26 -12.07
N TYR A 12 0.82 7.53 -12.45
CA TYR A 12 1.64 8.52 -11.75
C TYR A 12 1.01 8.89 -10.41
N VAL A 13 -0.29 9.18 -10.41
CA VAL A 13 -1.05 9.53 -9.20
C VAL A 13 -1.07 8.35 -8.22
N ALA A 14 -1.29 7.12 -8.70
CA ALA A 14 -1.27 5.95 -7.84
C ALA A 14 0.12 5.68 -7.24
N THR A 15 1.17 5.69 -8.08
CA THR A 15 2.54 5.41 -7.63
C THR A 15 3.02 6.47 -6.64
N SER A 16 2.78 7.75 -6.93
CA SER A 16 3.12 8.84 -6.01
C SER A 16 2.37 8.73 -4.68
N GLY A 17 1.07 8.41 -4.72
CA GLY A 17 0.27 8.18 -3.51
C GLY A 17 0.81 7.01 -2.66
N ILE A 18 1.23 5.91 -3.30
CA ILE A 18 1.86 4.76 -2.62
C ILE A 18 3.18 5.15 -1.96
N ILE A 19 4.07 5.84 -2.68
CA ILE A 19 5.37 6.24 -2.15
C ILE A 19 5.22 7.21 -0.98
N VAL A 20 4.36 8.22 -1.11
CA VAL A 20 4.12 9.20 -0.04
C VAL A 20 3.51 8.54 1.19
N SER A 21 2.54 7.64 1.00
CA SER A 21 1.93 6.90 2.11
C SER A 21 2.94 5.98 2.80
N GLY A 22 3.83 5.33 2.04
CA GLY A 22 4.93 4.53 2.57
C GLY A 22 5.93 5.36 3.37
N ALA A 23 6.34 6.51 2.85
CA ALA A 23 7.22 7.44 3.56
C ALA A 23 6.59 7.95 4.86
N LEU A 24 5.29 8.26 4.86
CA LEU A 24 4.55 8.65 6.07
C LEU A 24 4.50 7.53 7.09
N CYS A 25 4.26 6.28 6.69
CA CYS A 25 4.34 5.14 7.61
C CYS A 25 5.75 4.99 8.21
N VAL A 26 6.82 5.18 7.41
CA VAL A 26 8.19 5.13 7.93
C VAL A 26 8.47 6.22 8.97
N LEU A 27 7.94 7.42 8.75
CA LEU A 27 8.18 8.55 9.66
C LEU A 27 7.30 8.48 10.92
N SER A 28 6.03 8.10 10.77
CA SER A 28 5.01 8.17 11.83
C SER A 28 4.80 6.87 12.61
N GLU A 29 5.17 5.71 12.07
CA GLU A 29 4.87 4.39 12.63
C GLU A 29 6.16 3.55 12.79
N GLN A 30 7.25 4.16 13.25
CA GLN A 30 8.55 3.49 13.43
C GLN A 30 8.47 2.29 14.39
N ASP A 31 7.56 2.34 15.36
CA ASP A 31 7.26 1.27 16.32
C ASP A 31 6.62 0.04 15.66
N ARG A 32 5.95 0.22 14.52
CA ARG A 32 5.27 -0.83 13.74
C ARG A 32 6.13 -1.35 12.60
N LEU A 33 7.32 -0.77 12.40
CA LEU A 33 8.31 -1.24 11.44
C LEU A 33 9.19 -2.35 12.03
N PRO A 34 9.82 -3.19 11.18
CA PRO A 34 10.73 -4.23 11.64
C PRO A 34 11.86 -3.66 12.51
N ALA A 35 12.01 -4.17 13.73
CA ALA A 35 12.97 -3.67 14.73
C ALA A 35 14.45 -3.86 14.37
N ARG A 36 14.76 -4.66 13.34
CA ARG A 36 16.13 -4.91 12.86
C ARG A 36 16.41 -4.04 11.65
N GLY A 37 17.57 -3.41 11.59
CA GLY A 37 18.04 -2.73 10.37
C GLY A 37 18.33 -3.73 9.25
N GLY A 38 18.08 -3.32 8.00
CA GLY A 38 18.28 -4.17 6.82
C GLY A 38 17.45 -3.71 5.62
N VAL A 39 17.51 -4.49 4.53
CA VAL A 39 16.65 -4.29 3.35
C VAL A 39 15.44 -5.21 3.48
N PHE A 40 14.25 -4.62 3.55
CA PHE A 40 13.00 -5.36 3.69
C PHE A 40 12.18 -5.29 2.41
N THR A 41 11.58 -6.42 2.04
CA THR A 41 10.51 -6.41 1.05
C THR A 41 9.31 -5.63 1.60
N PRO A 42 8.63 -4.82 0.79
CA PRO A 42 7.53 -3.96 1.24
C PRO A 42 6.41 -4.73 1.94
N ALA A 43 6.15 -5.97 1.52
CA ALA A 43 5.14 -6.83 2.16
C ALA A 43 5.45 -7.14 3.64
N ILE A 44 6.72 -7.26 4.02
CA ILE A 44 7.14 -7.48 5.41
C ILE A 44 7.28 -6.15 6.14
N ALA A 45 7.86 -5.14 5.47
CA ALA A 45 8.10 -3.82 6.04
C ALA A 45 6.80 -3.13 6.49
N PHE A 46 5.73 -3.26 5.71
CA PHE A 46 4.45 -2.58 5.94
C PHE A 46 3.33 -3.52 6.39
N LYS A 47 3.66 -4.74 6.82
CA LYS A 47 2.67 -5.75 7.22
C LYS A 47 1.74 -5.23 8.33
N ASP A 48 2.35 -4.58 9.32
CA ASP A 48 1.67 -4.16 10.54
C ASP A 48 1.39 -2.65 10.58
N THR A 49 1.54 -1.92 9.46
CA THR A 49 1.37 -0.46 9.38
C THR A 49 0.00 -0.04 8.83
N SER A 50 -0.35 1.24 8.96
CA SER A 50 -1.60 1.81 8.41
C SER A 50 -1.56 2.10 6.90
N LEU A 51 -0.58 1.55 6.17
CA LEU A 51 -0.35 1.88 4.76
C LEU A 51 -1.58 1.60 3.88
N ILE A 52 -2.22 0.44 4.06
CA ILE A 52 -3.39 0.04 3.25
C ILE A 52 -4.59 0.97 3.54
N ASP A 53 -4.80 1.34 4.80
CA ASP A 53 -5.90 2.24 5.18
C ASP A 53 -5.70 3.64 4.58
N ARG A 54 -4.47 4.16 4.61
CA ARG A 54 -4.11 5.43 3.97
C ARG A 54 -4.34 5.38 2.46
N LEU A 55 -3.95 4.29 1.82
CA LEU A 55 -4.16 4.12 0.38
C LEU A 55 -5.64 4.10 0.01
N ALA A 56 -6.47 3.42 0.83
CA ALA A 56 -7.91 3.41 0.64
C ALA A 56 -8.51 4.82 0.74
N GLN A 57 -8.04 5.65 1.68
CA GLN A 57 -8.47 7.06 1.80
C GLN A 57 -8.09 7.90 0.57
N HIS A 58 -6.97 7.60 -0.07
CA HIS A 58 -6.49 8.29 -1.27
C HIS A 58 -6.98 7.70 -2.60
N GLY A 59 -7.94 6.77 -2.56
CA GLY A 59 -8.59 6.23 -3.75
C GLY A 59 -7.91 5.03 -4.40
N VAL A 60 -6.98 4.39 -3.67
CA VAL A 60 -6.36 3.10 -4.02
C VAL A 60 -6.93 2.03 -3.09
N THR A 61 -7.88 1.25 -3.60
CA THR A 61 -8.57 0.21 -2.80
C THR A 61 -8.20 -1.18 -3.29
N TYR A 62 -8.46 -2.19 -2.45
CA TYR A 62 -8.26 -3.59 -2.82
C TYR A 62 -9.54 -4.40 -2.60
N GLN A 63 -9.70 -5.43 -3.41
CA GLN A 63 -10.74 -6.44 -3.26
C GLN A 63 -10.10 -7.82 -3.25
N ILE A 64 -10.41 -8.61 -2.23
CA ILE A 64 -10.09 -10.03 -2.17
C ILE A 64 -11.14 -10.75 -3.02
N VAL A 65 -10.70 -11.57 -3.95
CA VAL A 65 -11.58 -12.34 -4.83
C VAL A 65 -11.36 -13.80 -4.48
N GLU A 66 -12.35 -14.44 -3.86
CA GLU A 66 -12.23 -15.81 -3.32
C GLU A 66 -12.56 -16.91 -4.34
N ASN A 67 -12.93 -16.55 -5.58
CA ASN A 67 -13.27 -17.51 -6.62
C ASN A 67 -12.46 -17.24 -7.90
N ALA A 68 -11.24 -17.76 -7.95
CA ALA A 68 -10.65 -18.18 -9.22
C ALA A 68 -11.06 -19.65 -9.42
N VAL A 69 -12.32 -19.86 -9.80
CA VAL A 69 -12.72 -21.13 -10.41
C VAL A 69 -12.20 -21.03 -11.83
N ASP A 70 -11.12 -21.77 -12.12
CA ASP A 70 -10.57 -21.94 -13.45
C ASP A 70 -11.63 -22.58 -14.36
N ASP A 71 -12.14 -21.82 -15.34
CA ASP A 71 -12.74 -22.33 -16.58
C ASP A 71 -11.74 -22.12 -17.73
#